data_AF-A0A3N1ZRB2-F1
#
_entry.id   AF-A0A3N1ZRB2-F1
#
_cell.length_a   1.000
_cell.length_b   1.000
_cell.length_c   1.000
_cell.angle_alpha   90.00
_cell.angle_beta   90.00
_cell.angle_gamma   90.00
#
_symmetry.space_group_name_H-M   'P 1'
#
loop_
_entity.id
_entity.type
_entity.pdbx_description
1 polymer ?
#
loop_
_entity_poly.entity_id
_entity_poly.type
_entity_poly.pdbx_seq_one_letter_code
_entity_poly.pdbx_strand_id
1 'polypeptide(L)'
;MNNRDKAWAWTAGLIAIHQAEEVLVSVDDWFRRVGTTGSPWLDRHIDGNWMADHKASKRLAAQAAQTTALMMAWRLSRDSDLATRTLTSILVAGWSAAFGMHIAASIHTRTVMPGTSTSVIPGWLGSAIVMRQVRTLTNSADRPAPSPD
;
A
#
# COMPACT_ATOMS: atom_id res chain seq x y z
N MET A 1 1.21 -19.66 -12.22
CA MET A 1 1.31 -18.21 -11.97
C MET A 1 2.66 -17.74 -12.46
N ASN A 2 2.71 -16.78 -13.39
CA ASN A 2 3.97 -16.31 -13.98
C ASN A 2 4.71 -15.34 -13.02
N ASN A 3 5.95 -14.93 -13.35
CA ASN A 3 6.72 -14.05 -12.46
C ASN A 3 6.09 -12.66 -12.28
N ARG A 4 5.41 -12.12 -13.30
CA ARG A 4 4.69 -10.85 -13.21
C ARG A 4 3.51 -10.94 -12.25
N ASP A 5 2.74 -12.04 -12.32
CA ASP A 5 1.66 -12.32 -11.38
C ASP A 5 2.19 -12.47 -9.94
N LYS A 6 3.36 -13.09 -9.75
CA LYS A 6 4.02 -13.17 -8.43
C LYS A 6 4.41 -11.78 -7.91
N ALA A 7 4.94 -10.90 -8.77
CA ALA A 7 5.29 -9.53 -8.38
C ALA A 7 4.04 -8.77 -7.91
N TRP A 8 2.93 -8.89 -8.65
CA TRP A 8 1.65 -8.33 -8.25
C TRP A 8 1.09 -8.93 -6.97
N ALA A 9 1.22 -10.24 -6.76
CA ALA A 9 0.78 -10.90 -5.53
C ALA A 9 1.53 -10.38 -4.29
N TRP A 10 2.84 -10.19 -4.39
CA TRP A 10 3.65 -9.58 -3.32
C TRP A 10 3.21 -8.14 -3.03
N THR A 11 3.00 -7.32 -4.06
CA THR A 11 2.53 -5.94 -3.90
C THR A 11 1.13 -5.88 -3.30
N ALA A 12 0.19 -6.68 -3.81
CA ALA A 12 -1.18 -6.74 -3.31
C ALA A 12 -1.22 -7.24 -1.86
N GLY A 13 -0.41 -8.25 -1.50
CA GLY A 13 -0.31 -8.75 -0.13
C GLY A 13 0.14 -7.69 0.87
N LEU A 14 1.18 -6.91 0.52
CA LEU A 14 1.64 -5.79 1.36
C LEU A 14 0.53 -4.75 1.58
N ILE A 15 -0.14 -4.34 0.50
CA ILE A 15 -1.23 -3.36 0.55
C ILE A 15 -2.39 -3.89 1.39
N ALA A 16 -2.80 -5.15 1.16
CA ALA A 16 -3.94 -5.76 1.83
C ALA A 16 -3.75 -5.88 3.34
N ILE A 17 -2.55 -6.22 3.82
CA ILE A 17 -2.29 -6.31 5.26
C ILE A 17 -2.49 -4.95 5.94
N HIS A 18 -1.99 -3.87 5.33
CA HIS A 18 -2.18 -2.54 5.88
C HIS A 18 -3.63 -2.07 5.81
N GLN A 19 -4.28 -2.25 4.66
CA GLN A 19 -5.66 -1.83 4.46
C GLN A 19 -6.64 -2.58 5.36
N ALA A 20 -6.35 -3.82 5.76
CA ALA A 20 -7.18 -4.55 6.72
C ALA A 20 -7.32 -3.83 8.06
N GLU A 21 -6.24 -3.19 8.55
CA GLU A 21 -6.27 -2.42 9.79
C GLU A 21 -7.15 -1.17 9.64
N GLU A 22 -6.97 -0.40 8.56
CA GLU A 22 -7.69 0.85 8.30
C GLU A 22 -9.19 0.65 8.03
N VAL A 23 -9.59 -0.48 7.44
CA VAL A 23 -11.01 -0.83 7.30
C VAL A 23 -11.63 -1.09 8.68
N LEU A 24 -10.93 -1.83 9.54
CA LEU A 24 -11.42 -2.24 10.85
C LEU A 24 -11.43 -1.09 11.86
N VAL A 25 -10.45 -0.20 11.80
CA VAL A 25 -10.23 0.87 12.79
C VAL A 25 -10.22 2.24 12.11
N SER A 26 -11.13 3.12 12.52
CA SER A 26 -11.27 4.44 11.92
C SER A 26 -10.15 5.40 12.33
N VAL A 27 -9.49 5.98 11.33
CA VAL A 27 -8.56 7.10 11.49
C VAL A 27 -9.29 8.37 11.95
N ASP A 28 -10.50 8.66 11.46
CA ASP A 28 -11.35 9.80 11.87
C ASP A 28 -11.70 9.73 13.37
N ASP A 29 -12.06 8.55 13.89
CA ASP A 29 -12.31 8.40 15.34
C ASP A 29 -11.05 8.66 16.18
N TRP A 30 -9.88 8.24 15.70
CA TRP A 30 -8.60 8.59 16.32
C TRP A 30 -8.33 10.10 16.23
N PHE A 31 -8.54 10.67 15.05
CA PHE A 31 -8.28 12.08 14.75
C PHE A 31 -9.12 13.01 15.62
N ARG A 32 -10.41 12.71 15.81
CA ARG A 32 -11.30 13.46 16.71
C ARG A 32 -10.84 13.47 18.18
N ARG A 33 -10.13 12.43 18.63
CA ARG A 33 -9.57 12.37 19.99
C ARG A 33 -8.27 13.17 20.13
N VAL A 34 -7.47 13.21 19.08
CA VAL A 34 -6.15 13.85 19.08
C VAL A 34 -6.21 15.32 18.64
N GLY A 35 -7.20 15.68 17.83
CA GLY A 35 -7.48 17.04 17.37
C GLY A 35 -6.68 17.48 16.14
N THR A 36 -5.39 17.15 16.07
CA THR A 36 -4.52 17.48 14.93
C THR A 36 -3.38 16.47 14.80
N THR A 37 -2.94 16.20 13.57
CA THR A 37 -1.71 15.43 13.32
C THR A 37 -0.45 16.30 13.35
N GLY A 38 -0.57 17.61 13.59
CA GLY A 38 0.52 18.59 13.48
C GLY A 38 0.83 19.02 12.04
N SER A 39 0.05 18.57 11.06
CA SER A 39 0.20 18.92 9.65
C SER A 39 -1.14 19.36 9.09
N PRO A 40 -1.33 20.66 8.77
CA PRO A 40 -2.60 21.16 8.23
C PRO A 40 -3.01 20.48 6.92
N TRP A 41 -2.02 20.00 6.14
CA TRP A 41 -2.31 19.23 4.93
C TRP A 41 -2.90 17.86 5.26
N LEU A 42 -2.34 17.16 6.26
CA LEU A 42 -2.82 15.84 6.66
C LEU A 42 -4.17 15.93 7.38
N ASP A 43 -4.37 16.93 8.23
CA ASP A 43 -5.64 17.21 8.88
C ASP A 43 -6.77 17.35 7.84
N ARG A 44 -6.56 18.19 6.81
CA ARG A 44 -7.53 18.34 5.70
C ARG A 44 -7.69 17.07 4.87
N HIS A 45 -6.62 16.30 4.71
CA HIS A 45 -6.69 15.04 3.98
C HIS A 45 -7.59 14.03 4.72
N ILE A 46 -7.47 13.93 6.04
CA ILE A 46 -8.29 13.04 6.87
C ILE A 46 -9.78 13.44 6.80
N ASP A 47 -10.09 14.72 6.98
CA ASP A 47 -11.49 15.21 7.03
C ASP A 47 -12.31 14.92 5.75
N GLY A 48 -11.66 14.80 4.59
CA GLY A 48 -12.30 14.51 3.31
C GLY A 48 -12.18 13.06 2.83
N ASN A 49 -11.39 12.22 3.51
CA ASN A 49 -11.03 10.91 2.99
C ASN A 49 -11.99 9.81 3.47
N TRP A 50 -12.64 9.15 2.51
CA TRP A 50 -13.57 8.04 2.79
C TRP A 50 -12.91 6.85 3.47
N MET A 51 -11.62 6.63 3.24
CA MET A 51 -10.86 5.57 3.90
C MET A 51 -10.58 5.88 5.38
N ALA A 52 -10.51 7.16 5.75
CA ALA A 52 -10.33 7.58 7.13
C ALA A 52 -11.65 7.64 7.93
N ASP A 53 -12.77 7.86 7.24
CA ASP A 53 -14.09 8.15 7.81
C ASP A 53 -14.56 7.16 8.90
N HIS A 54 -15.25 7.63 9.93
CA HIS A 54 -15.86 6.80 10.98
C HIS A 54 -16.85 5.74 10.47
N LYS A 55 -17.50 5.96 9.32
CA LYS A 55 -18.46 4.99 8.74
C LYS A 55 -17.72 3.86 8.03
N ALA A 56 -17.89 2.64 8.55
CA ALA A 56 -17.34 1.43 7.93
C ALA A 56 -17.77 1.24 6.46
N SER A 57 -18.98 1.63 6.08
CA SER A 57 -19.45 1.54 4.70
C SER A 57 -18.67 2.42 3.72
N LYS A 58 -18.25 3.62 4.14
CA LYS A 58 -17.39 4.50 3.33
C LYS A 58 -15.98 3.93 3.19
N ARG A 59 -15.42 3.40 4.28
CA ARG A 59 -14.11 2.73 4.26
C ARG A 59 -14.11 1.51 3.34
N LEU A 60 -15.17 0.68 3.42
CA LEU A 60 -15.37 -0.47 2.53
C LEU A 60 -15.52 -0.04 1.06
N ALA A 61 -16.26 1.04 0.78
CA ALA A 61 -16.40 1.57 -0.58
C ALA A 61 -15.06 2.08 -1.13
N ALA A 62 -14.27 2.78 -0.32
CA ALA A 62 -12.93 3.22 -0.68
C ALA A 62 -12.01 2.02 -0.95
N GLN A 63 -12.04 0.99 -0.10
CA GLN A 63 -11.28 -0.23 -0.29
C GLN A 63 -11.68 -0.98 -1.58
N ALA A 64 -12.98 -1.04 -1.89
CA ALA A 64 -13.46 -1.63 -3.14
C ALA A 64 -12.95 -0.86 -4.38
N ALA A 65 -12.94 0.47 -4.31
CA ALA A 65 -12.40 1.32 -5.37
C ALA A 65 -10.88 1.11 -5.56
N GLN A 66 -10.11 1.07 -4.47
CA GLN A 66 -8.66 0.79 -4.51
C GLN A 66 -8.37 -0.61 -5.06
N THR A 67 -9.14 -1.61 -4.65
CA THR A 67 -9.01 -3.00 -5.15
C THR A 67 -9.29 -3.07 -6.65
N THR A 68 -10.32 -2.36 -7.12
CA THR A 68 -10.65 -2.27 -8.55
C THR A 68 -9.51 -1.60 -9.33
N ALA A 69 -8.97 -0.49 -8.82
CA ALA A 69 -7.83 0.19 -9.44
C ALA A 69 -6.59 -0.72 -9.51
N LEU A 70 -6.31 -1.48 -8.45
CA LEU A 70 -5.21 -2.45 -8.42
C LEU A 70 -5.40 -3.56 -9.46
N MET A 71 -6.62 -4.09 -9.59
CA MET A 71 -6.95 -5.09 -10.61
C MET A 71 -6.77 -4.56 -12.03
N MET A 72 -7.16 -3.30 -12.29
CA MET A 72 -6.96 -2.66 -13.59
C MET A 72 -5.47 -2.45 -13.87
N ALA A 73 -4.70 -1.97 -12.89
CA ALA A 73 -3.26 -1.81 -13.04
C ALA A 73 -2.55 -3.14 -13.34
N TRP A 74 -2.93 -4.23 -12.66
CA TRP A 74 -2.47 -5.58 -13.00
C TRP A 74 -2.84 -5.96 -14.43
N ARG A 75 -4.11 -5.80 -14.83
CA ARG A 75 -4.57 -6.12 -16.20
C ARG A 75 -3.80 -5.37 -17.28
N LEU A 76 -3.46 -4.10 -17.05
CA LEU A 76 -2.75 -3.28 -18.02
C LEU A 76 -1.26 -3.59 -18.11
N SER A 77 -0.65 -4.10 -17.03
CA SER A 77 0.79 -4.35 -16.97
C SER A 77 1.17 -5.82 -17.16
N ARG A 78 0.19 -6.74 -17.06
CA ARG A 78 0.42 -8.18 -16.90
C ARG A 78 1.26 -8.81 -18.01
N ASP A 79 1.40 -8.18 -19.17
CA ASP A 79 2.15 -8.72 -20.31
C ASP A 79 3.53 -8.06 -20.52
N SER A 80 3.92 -7.13 -19.66
CA SER A 80 5.19 -6.41 -19.74
C SER A 80 5.93 -6.43 -18.40
N ASP A 81 7.18 -6.91 -18.44
CA ASP A 81 8.07 -6.90 -17.28
C ASP A 81 8.37 -5.47 -16.82
N LEU A 82 8.65 -4.55 -17.77
CA LEU A 82 8.89 -3.15 -17.47
C LEU A 82 7.66 -2.47 -16.87
N ALA A 83 6.49 -2.63 -17.46
CA ALA A 83 5.27 -2.01 -16.96
C ALA A 83 4.91 -2.54 -15.56
N THR A 84 5.00 -3.86 -15.37
CA THR A 84 4.79 -4.49 -14.06
C THR A 84 5.76 -3.91 -13.03
N ARG A 85 7.06 -3.93 -13.31
CA ARG A 85 8.09 -3.40 -12.41
C ARG A 85 7.82 -1.95 -12.03
N THR A 86 7.53 -1.11 -13.01
CA THR A 86 7.29 0.33 -12.79
C THR A 86 6.06 0.55 -11.91
N LEU A 87 4.92 -0.05 -12.26
CA LEU A 87 3.68 0.14 -11.50
C LEU A 87 3.78 -0.42 -10.08
N THR A 88 4.28 -1.65 -9.91
CA THR A 88 4.42 -2.24 -8.57
C THR A 88 5.44 -1.48 -7.74
N SER A 89 6.53 -0.95 -8.34
CA SER A 89 7.50 -0.14 -7.60
C SER A 89 6.91 1.20 -7.15
N ILE A 90 6.15 1.87 -8.02
CA ILE A 90 5.44 3.11 -7.68
C ILE A 90 4.45 2.87 -6.54
N LEU A 91 3.66 1.78 -6.62
CA LEU A 91 2.71 1.42 -5.58
C LEU A 91 3.39 1.14 -4.24
N VAL A 92 4.45 0.33 -4.24
CA VAL A 92 5.17 0.00 -3.00
C VAL A 92 5.86 1.23 -2.40
N ALA A 93 6.42 2.12 -3.23
CA ALA A 93 6.99 3.38 -2.76
C ALA A 93 5.92 4.31 -2.17
N GLY A 94 4.76 4.43 -2.83
CA GLY A 94 3.63 5.21 -2.34
C GLY A 94 3.11 4.72 -0.99
N TRP A 95 2.90 3.41 -0.85
CA TRP A 95 2.51 2.82 0.43
C TRP A 95 3.59 2.95 1.50
N SER A 96 4.87 2.90 1.13
CA SER A 96 5.96 3.15 2.07
C SER A 96 5.93 4.57 2.65
N ALA A 97 5.56 5.56 1.82
CA ALA A 97 5.36 6.93 2.29
C ALA A 97 4.15 7.02 3.24
N ALA A 98 3.05 6.31 2.95
CA ALA A 98 1.90 6.21 3.85
C ALA A 98 2.32 5.59 5.20
N PHE A 99 3.04 4.47 5.22
CA PHE A 99 3.55 3.87 6.46
C PHE A 99 4.37 4.85 7.30
N GLY A 100 5.25 5.61 6.64
CA GLY A 100 6.04 6.65 7.30
C GLY A 100 5.17 7.75 7.91
N MET A 101 4.07 8.11 7.26
CA MET A 101 3.09 9.08 7.75
C MET A 101 2.39 8.59 9.03
N HIS A 102 1.93 7.33 9.09
CA HIS A 102 1.32 6.76 10.30
C HIS A 102 2.30 6.79 11.49
N ILE A 103 3.55 6.40 11.25
CA ILE A 103 4.61 6.42 12.27
C ILE A 103 4.88 7.86 12.73
N ALA A 104 5.06 8.80 11.80
CA ALA A 104 5.35 10.19 12.11
C ALA A 104 4.20 10.86 12.89
N ALA A 105 2.96 10.66 12.46
CA ALA A 105 1.78 11.16 13.15
C ALA A 105 1.64 10.56 14.56
N SER A 106 1.91 9.26 14.71
CA SER A 106 1.89 8.57 16.00
C SER A 106 2.95 9.12 16.96
N ILE A 107 4.19 9.31 16.49
CA ILE A 107 5.29 9.89 17.27
C ILE A 107 4.94 11.33 17.69
N HIS A 108 4.48 12.14 16.75
CA HIS A 108 4.18 13.55 16.99
C HIS A 108 3.07 13.73 18.03
N THR A 109 1.99 12.96 17.88
CA THR A 109 0.80 13.05 18.75
C THR A 109 0.93 12.25 20.04
N ARG A 110 2.00 11.44 20.18
CA ARG A 110 2.21 10.49 21.27
C ARG A 110 1.03 9.52 21.46
N THR A 111 0.41 9.11 20.36
CA THR A 111 -0.68 8.14 20.32
C THR A 111 -0.46 7.13 19.20
N VAL A 112 -1.24 6.05 19.14
CA VAL A 112 -1.16 5.07 18.04
C VAL A 112 -2.25 5.37 17.01
N MET A 113 -1.84 5.95 15.89
CA MET A 113 -2.73 6.12 14.73
C MET A 113 -3.09 4.73 14.17
N PRO A 114 -4.36 4.47 13.79
CA PRO A 114 -4.71 3.29 13.04
C PRO A 114 -3.86 3.18 11.78
N GLY A 115 -3.30 2.00 11.50
CA GLY A 115 -2.34 1.76 10.42
C GLY A 115 -0.89 1.68 10.93
N THR A 116 -0.57 2.17 12.13
CA THR A 116 0.79 2.17 12.66
C THR A 116 1.29 0.78 13.02
N SER A 117 0.41 -0.11 13.50
CA SER A 117 0.81 -1.47 13.86
C SER A 117 1.29 -2.24 12.64
N THR A 118 0.64 -2.04 11.49
CA THR A 118 1.04 -2.62 10.20
C THR A 118 2.12 -1.81 9.48
N SER A 119 2.44 -0.58 9.89
CA SER A 119 3.40 0.30 9.22
C SER A 119 4.87 -0.03 9.50
N VAL A 120 5.20 -0.57 10.68
CA VAL A 120 6.58 -0.95 11.03
C VAL A 120 6.90 -2.33 10.46
N ILE A 121 6.14 -3.35 10.88
CA ILE A 121 6.16 -4.70 10.34
C ILE A 121 4.69 -5.14 10.19
N PRO A 122 4.20 -5.41 8.97
CA PRO A 122 4.96 -5.66 7.73
C PRO A 122 5.29 -4.44 6.87
N GLY A 123 4.98 -3.20 7.25
CA GLY A 123 5.02 -2.02 6.38
C GLY A 123 6.40 -1.70 5.79
N TRP A 124 7.20 -0.85 6.42
CA TRP A 124 8.50 -0.43 5.86
C TRP A 124 9.44 -1.59 5.54
N LEU A 125 9.53 -2.57 6.44
CA LEU A 125 10.40 -3.74 6.25
C LEU A 125 9.90 -4.63 5.10
N GLY A 126 8.58 -4.85 5.01
CA GLY A 126 7.97 -5.60 3.91
C GLY A 126 8.04 -4.86 2.58
N SER A 127 7.93 -3.53 2.56
CA SER A 127 8.15 -2.73 1.34
C SER A 127 9.54 -2.97 0.74
N ALA A 128 10.59 -2.99 1.57
CA ALA A 128 11.94 -3.27 1.09
C ALA A 128 12.06 -4.69 0.49
N ILE A 129 11.45 -5.67 1.16
CA ILE A 129 11.40 -7.07 0.68
C ILE A 129 10.63 -7.15 -0.65
N VAL A 130 9.46 -6.54 -0.74
CA VAL A 130 8.61 -6.56 -1.93
C VAL A 130 9.30 -5.84 -3.09
N MET A 131 9.94 -4.68 -2.86
CA MET A 131 10.72 -3.98 -3.89
C MET A 131 11.84 -4.87 -4.45
N ARG A 132 12.53 -5.62 -3.59
CA ARG A 132 13.55 -6.59 -4.02
C ARG A 132 12.93 -7.71 -4.85
N GLN A 133 11.83 -8.31 -4.38
CA GLN A 133 11.15 -9.39 -5.09
C GLN A 133 10.62 -8.94 -6.45
N VAL A 134 9.98 -7.77 -6.53
CA VAL A 134 9.52 -7.15 -7.79
C VAL A 134 10.67 -7.06 -8.78
N ARG A 135 11.83 -6.52 -8.37
CA ARG A 135 13.01 -6.40 -9.24
C ARG A 135 13.49 -7.76 -9.73
N THR A 136 13.65 -8.74 -8.84
CA THR A 136 14.11 -10.09 -9.20
C THR A 136 13.14 -10.78 -10.16
N LEU A 137 11.84 -10.66 -9.94
CA LEU A 137 10.81 -11.33 -10.75
C LEU A 137 10.63 -10.71 -12.15
N THR A 138 10.95 -9.43 -12.29
CA THR A 138 10.74 -8.65 -13.52
C THR A 138 12.04 -8.31 -14.26
N ASN A 139 13.17 -8.84 -13.82
CA ASN A 139 14.43 -8.70 -14.55
C ASN A 139 14.49 -9.74 -15.68
N SER A 140 14.32 -9.29 -16.92
CA SER A 140 14.36 -10.17 -18.09
C SER A 140 15.77 -10.71 -18.39
N ALA A 141 16.81 -10.04 -17.88
CA ALA A 141 18.22 -10.43 -18.05
C ALA A 141 18.61 -11.73 -17.31
N ASP A 142 17.83 -12.14 -16.30
CA ASP A 142 18.08 -13.36 -15.53
C ASP A 142 17.27 -14.57 -16.06
N ARG A 143 16.58 -14.44 -17.21
CA ARG A 143 15.91 -15.60 -17.82
C ARG A 143 16.93 -16.43 -18.61
N PRO A 144 17.03 -17.74 -18.35
CA PRO A 144 17.83 -18.61 -19.21
C PRO A 144 17.35 -18.48 -20.65
N ALA A 145 18.30 -18.47 -21.59
CA ALA A 145 18.00 -18.49 -23.02
C ALA A 145 17.06 -19.67 -23.31
N PRO A 146 16.10 -19.52 -24.25
CA PRO A 146 15.30 -20.65 -24.68
C PRO A 146 16.23 -21.78 -25.13
N SER A 147 15.95 -23.01 -24.70
CA SER A 147 16.66 -24.18 -25.20
C SER A 147 16.55 -24.21 -26.71
N PRO A 148 17.66 -24.38 -27.46
CA PRO A 148 17.54 -24.69 -28.88
C PRO A 148 16.82 -26.05 -29.00
N ASP A 149 15.69 -26.04 -29.71
CA ASP A 149 14.97 -27.25 -30.11
C ASP A 149 15.82 -28.11 -31.06
#